data_AF-A0A9W8AYY3-F1
#
_entry.id   AF-A0A9W8AYY3-F1
#
_cell.length_a   1.000
_cell.length_b   1.000
_cell.length_c   1.000
_cell.angle_alpha   90.00
_cell.angle_beta   90.00
_cell.angle_gamma   90.00
#
_symmetry.space_group_name_H-M   'P 1'
#
loop_
_entity.id
_entity.type
_entity.pdbx_description
1 polymer ?
#
loop_
_entity_poly.entity_id
_entity_poly.type
_entity_poly.pdbx_seq_one_letter_code
_entity_poly.pdbx_strand_id
1 'polypeptide(L)'
;MPKTALRQIKDITLRPPYIRRDLWAPLVVVCNNTPETLHHTHTIFCNPGTAEPTASELKELRGKTQAQRKALRCDEIASKVEHLCRIYIYLEAKLGREAMPPLKLFWEREAFKDLVKEKGLEWPSFVSHDKLVLRKGITIKTPECLPHSTPLTLGTTSQQPVV
;
A
#
# COMPACT_ATOMS: atom_id res chain seq x y z
N MET A 1 -10.41 13.64 -4.93
CA MET A 1 -9.90 12.84 -3.80
C MET A 1 -11.10 12.35 -3.02
N PRO A 2 -11.33 11.04 -2.92
CA PRO A 2 -12.59 10.54 -2.38
C PRO A 2 -12.69 10.84 -0.87
N LYS A 3 -13.91 11.13 -0.40
CA LYS A 3 -14.28 11.39 1.01
C LYS A 3 -13.91 10.24 1.98
N THR A 4 -13.34 9.15 1.45
CA THR A 4 -12.99 7.90 2.14
C THR A 4 -11.70 7.99 2.96
N ALA A 5 -10.69 8.76 2.54
CA ALA A 5 -9.39 8.78 3.24
C ALA A 5 -9.49 9.37 4.67
N LEU A 6 -10.27 10.44 4.88
CA LEU A 6 -10.51 10.95 6.23
C LEU A 6 -11.29 9.94 7.09
N ARG A 7 -12.19 9.16 6.48
CA ARG A 7 -12.99 8.14 7.17
C ARG A 7 -12.16 6.95 7.66
N GLN A 8 -10.98 6.71 7.07
CA GLN A 8 -10.03 5.69 7.54
C GLN A 8 -9.37 6.07 8.88
N ILE A 9 -9.26 7.37 9.18
CA ILE A 9 -8.81 7.85 10.49
C ILE A 9 -9.99 7.80 11.46
N LYS A 10 -10.06 6.72 12.25
CA LYS A 10 -11.17 6.45 13.19
C LYS A 10 -11.21 7.48 14.33
N ASP A 11 -10.05 7.83 14.89
CA ASP A 11 -9.96 8.85 15.92
C ASP A 11 -10.13 10.25 15.32
N ILE A 12 -11.27 10.88 15.62
CA ILE A 12 -11.62 12.22 15.14
C ILE A 12 -10.61 13.26 15.61
N THR A 13 -9.97 13.08 16.77
CA THR A 13 -8.99 14.02 17.32
C THR A 13 -7.64 14.00 16.57
N LEU A 14 -7.38 12.92 15.84
CA LEU A 14 -6.20 12.74 14.98
C LEU A 14 -6.47 13.16 13.53
N ARG A 15 -7.73 13.34 13.15
CA ARG A 15 -8.13 13.65 11.77
C ARG A 15 -7.74 15.09 11.41
N PRO A 16 -7.03 15.33 10.29
CA PRO A 16 -6.80 16.68 9.79
C PRO A 16 -8.11 17.30 9.27
N PRO A 17 -8.28 18.63 9.33
CA PRO A 17 -9.50 19.30 8.88
C PRO A 17 -9.76 19.11 7.38
N TYR A 18 -8.71 18.95 6.59
CA TYR A 18 -8.76 18.62 5.17
C TYR A 18 -7.49 17.89 4.74
N ILE A 19 -7.57 17.20 3.60
CA ILE A 19 -6.42 16.47 3.02
C ILE A 19 -5.59 17.42 2.17
N ARG A 20 -4.35 17.68 2.64
CA ARG A 20 -3.33 18.44 1.92
C ARG A 20 -2.57 17.55 0.95
N ARG A 21 -2.78 17.70 -0.36
CA ARG A 21 -2.22 16.78 -1.37
C ARG A 21 -0.69 16.69 -1.35
N ASP A 22 -0.02 17.77 -0.98
CA ASP A 22 1.43 17.89 -0.90
C ASP A 22 2.06 17.07 0.25
N LEU A 23 1.26 16.68 1.24
CA LEU A 23 1.69 15.86 2.38
C LEU A 23 1.39 14.36 2.19
N TRP A 24 0.85 13.98 1.03
CA TRP A 24 0.48 12.60 0.73
C TRP A 24 1.33 12.09 -0.43
N ALA A 25 2.11 11.05 -0.14
CA ALA A 25 2.88 10.32 -1.12
C ALA A 25 2.47 8.83 -1.08
N PRO A 26 2.55 8.11 -2.21
CA PRO A 26 2.37 6.67 -2.20
C PRO A 26 3.50 6.00 -1.41
N LEU A 27 3.14 5.26 -0.35
CA LEU A 27 4.11 4.51 0.48
C LEU A 27 4.53 3.20 -0.20
N VAL A 28 3.56 2.47 -0.74
CA VAL A 28 3.76 1.23 -1.49
C VAL A 28 2.74 1.14 -2.61
N VAL A 29 3.15 0.57 -3.74
CA VAL A 29 2.27 0.24 -4.87
C VAL A 29 2.34 -1.26 -5.12
N VAL A 30 1.20 -1.92 -5.14
CA VAL A 30 1.08 -3.35 -5.44
C VAL A 30 0.64 -3.51 -6.89
N CYS A 31 1.43 -4.21 -7.69
CA CYS A 31 1.14 -4.53 -9.08
C CYS A 31 0.95 -6.06 -9.25
N ASN A 32 0.26 -6.47 -10.33
CA ASN A 32 -0.13 -7.85 -10.66
C ASN A 32 -1.16 -8.50 -9.72
N ASN A 33 -1.94 -7.71 -9.00
CA ASN A 33 -3.00 -8.23 -8.14
C ASN A 33 -4.21 -8.64 -9.00
N THR A 34 -4.73 -9.86 -8.83
CA THR A 34 -5.99 -10.25 -9.49
C THR A 34 -7.15 -9.47 -8.88
N PRO A 35 -8.27 -9.24 -9.61
CA PRO A 35 -9.41 -8.51 -9.06
C PRO A 35 -9.94 -9.10 -7.74
N GLU A 36 -9.93 -10.43 -7.61
CA GLU A 36 -10.36 -11.15 -6.41
C GLU A 36 -9.39 -10.92 -5.23
N THR A 37 -8.10 -11.17 -5.43
CA THR A 37 -7.07 -10.95 -4.41
C THR A 37 -7.00 -9.48 -4.00
N LEU A 38 -7.18 -8.54 -4.93
CA LEU A 38 -7.28 -7.11 -4.65
C LEU A 38 -8.50 -6.80 -3.77
N HIS A 39 -9.67 -7.36 -4.09
CA HIS A 39 -10.88 -7.16 -3.30
C HIS A 39 -10.71 -7.66 -1.86
N HIS A 40 -10.17 -8.86 -1.68
CA HIS A 40 -9.88 -9.40 -0.35
C HIS A 40 -8.83 -8.57 0.40
N THR A 41 -7.73 -8.22 -0.27
CA THR A 41 -6.67 -7.38 0.31
C THR A 41 -7.25 -6.06 0.79
N HIS A 42 -7.98 -5.34 -0.06
CA HIS A 42 -8.59 -4.06 0.28
C HIS A 42 -9.56 -4.18 1.46
N THR A 43 -10.43 -5.20 1.44
CA THR A 43 -11.43 -5.42 2.48
C THR A 43 -10.79 -5.67 3.86
N ILE A 44 -9.78 -6.53 3.93
CA ILE A 44 -9.09 -6.85 5.18
C ILE A 44 -8.18 -5.70 5.62
N PHE A 45 -7.53 -5.01 4.68
CA PHE A 45 -6.63 -3.91 4.99
C PHE A 45 -7.36 -2.67 5.51
N CYS A 46 -8.54 -2.37 4.98
CA CYS A 46 -9.35 -1.23 5.41
C CYS A 46 -10.11 -1.48 6.73
N ASN A 47 -10.31 -2.74 7.10
CA ASN A 47 -11.00 -3.13 8.32
C ASN A 47 -10.08 -4.00 9.20
N PRO A 48 -8.92 -3.46 9.66
CA PRO A 48 -8.10 -4.19 10.60
C PRO A 48 -8.90 -4.41 11.88
N GLY A 49 -8.83 -5.62 12.43
CA GLY A 49 -9.33 -5.90 13.77
C GLY A 49 -8.70 -4.91 14.75
N THR A 50 -9.48 -4.38 15.69
CA THR A 50 -8.96 -3.52 16.74
C THR A 50 -8.11 -4.38 17.68
N ALA A 51 -6.79 -4.34 17.49
CA ALA A 51 -5.87 -4.87 18.47
C ALA A 51 -5.76 -3.87 19.63
N GLU A 52 -5.95 -4.35 20.85
CA GLU A 52 -5.70 -3.55 22.04
C GLU A 52 -4.20 -3.19 22.11
N PRO A 53 -3.85 -1.98 22.59
CA PRO A 53 -2.46 -1.58 22.75
C PRO A 53 -1.70 -2.58 23.64
N THR A 54 -0.55 -3.03 23.17
CA THR A 54 0.34 -3.90 23.94
C THR A 54 0.92 -3.16 25.13
N ALA A 55 1.33 -3.91 26.17
CA ALA A 55 1.97 -3.34 27.35
C ALA A 55 3.24 -2.53 27.03
N SER A 56 3.96 -2.89 25.95
CA SER A 56 5.13 -2.16 25.46
C SER A 56 4.77 -0.79 24.89
N GLU A 57 3.72 -0.72 24.06
CA GLU A 57 3.22 0.54 23.50
C GLU A 57 2.73 1.48 24.60
N LEU A 58 2.01 0.93 25.59
CA LEU A 58 1.59 1.70 26.76
C LEU A 58 2.78 2.23 27.57
N LYS A 59 3.86 1.46 27.69
CA LYS A 59 5.10 1.87 28.37
C LYS A 59 5.81 2.98 27.60
N GLU A 60 5.89 2.90 26.28
CA GLU A 60 6.49 3.94 25.44
C GLU A 60 5.75 5.28 25.51
N LEU A 61 4.45 5.26 25.81
CA LEU A 61 3.65 6.47 25.97
C LEU A 61 3.83 7.14 27.34
N ARG A 62 4.35 6.43 28.35
CA ARG A 62 4.63 6.99 29.68
C ARG A 62 5.74 8.04 29.59
N GLY A 63 5.58 9.17 30.27
CA GLY A 63 6.56 10.26 30.29
C GLY A 63 6.59 11.16 29.05
N LYS A 64 5.90 10.79 27.95
CA LYS A 64 5.82 11.64 26.74
C LYS A 64 4.75 12.73 26.87
N THR A 65 4.98 13.88 26.24
CA THR A 65 4.00 14.98 26.15
C THR A 65 2.81 14.57 25.28
N GLN A 66 1.69 15.30 25.38
CA GLN A 66 0.51 15.04 24.54
C GLN A 66 0.84 15.11 23.04
N ALA A 67 1.68 16.07 22.63
CA ALA A 67 2.12 16.21 21.23
C ALA A 67 2.94 15.00 20.76
N GLN A 68 3.87 14.51 21.59
CA GLN A 68 4.68 13.33 21.28
C GLN A 68 3.83 12.06 21.22
N ARG A 69 2.89 11.89 22.15
CA ARG A 69 1.92 10.77 22.12
C ARG A 69 1.08 10.81 20.86
N LYS A 70 0.65 12.01 20.43
CA LYS A 70 -0.12 12.18 19.19
C LYS A 70 0.70 11.78 17.96
N ALA A 71 1.94 12.24 17.87
CA ALA A 71 2.83 11.88 16.75
C ALA A 71 3.02 10.36 16.64
N LEU A 72 3.26 9.68 17.76
CA LEU A 72 3.44 8.22 17.78
C LEU A 72 2.17 7.45 17.41
N ARG A 73 1.00 7.92 17.84
CA ARG A 73 -0.29 7.32 17.43
C ARG A 73 -0.61 7.51 15.96
N CYS A 74 -0.03 8.52 15.32
CA CYS A 74 -0.23 8.79 13.90
C CYS A 74 0.77 8.04 13.01
N ASP A 75 1.90 7.59 13.55
CA ASP A 75 2.88 6.80 12.81
C ASP A 75 2.46 5.32 12.79
N GLU A 76 1.64 4.97 11.81
CA GLU A 76 1.16 3.60 11.62
C GLU A 76 1.99 2.82 10.58
N ILE A 77 3.12 3.34 10.08
CA ILE A 77 3.82 2.74 8.91
C ILE A 77 4.18 1.28 9.18
N ALA A 78 4.90 0.99 10.26
CA ALA A 78 5.32 -0.37 10.59
C ALA A 78 4.12 -1.31 10.77
N SER A 79 3.08 -0.86 11.48
CA SER A 79 1.86 -1.63 11.70
C SER A 79 1.12 -1.93 10.39
N LYS A 80 1.02 -0.97 9.46
CA LYS A 80 0.38 -1.18 8.17
C LYS A 80 1.19 -2.11 7.26
N VAL A 81 2.51 -2.02 7.28
CA VAL A 81 3.39 -2.91 6.53
C VAL A 81 3.27 -4.34 7.04
N GLU A 82 3.30 -4.53 8.35
CA GLU A 82 3.05 -5.81 9.00
C GLU A 82 1.68 -6.38 8.63
N HIS A 83 0.63 -5.56 8.72
CA HIS A 83 -0.74 -5.98 8.39
C HIS A 83 -0.86 -6.43 6.94
N LEU A 84 -0.21 -5.72 6.01
CA LEU A 84 -0.16 -6.12 4.60
C LEU A 84 0.51 -7.49 4.42
N CYS A 85 1.63 -7.74 5.10
CA CYS A 85 2.32 -9.03 5.06
C CYS A 85 1.43 -10.16 5.59
N ARG A 86 0.78 -9.95 6.73
CA ARG A 86 -0.17 -10.91 7.33
C ARG A 86 -1.34 -11.22 6.41
N ILE A 87 -1.86 -10.24 5.69
CA ILE A 87 -2.93 -10.44 4.70
C ILE A 87 -2.47 -11.42 3.62
N TYR A 88 -1.28 -11.25 3.05
CA TYR A 88 -0.83 -12.14 1.99
C TYR A 88 -0.55 -13.56 2.49
N ILE A 89 0.01 -13.71 3.68
CA ILE A 89 0.16 -15.02 4.34
C ILE A 89 -1.22 -15.69 4.53
N TYR A 90 -2.21 -14.92 5.02
CA TYR A 90 -3.57 -15.42 5.20
C TYR A 90 -4.24 -15.82 3.87
N LEU A 91 -4.08 -15.00 2.83
CA LEU A 91 -4.67 -15.28 1.52
C LEU A 91 -4.02 -16.50 0.86
N GLU A 92 -2.71 -16.67 0.99
CA GLU A 92 -2.02 -17.90 0.56
C GLU A 92 -2.55 -19.13 1.30
N ALA A 93 -2.71 -19.06 2.62
CA ALA A 93 -3.25 -20.17 3.40
C ALA A 93 -4.71 -20.50 3.04
N LYS A 94 -5.50 -19.49 2.66
CA LYS A 94 -6.93 -19.63 2.34
C LYS A 94 -7.18 -20.10 0.91
N LEU A 95 -6.49 -19.51 -0.06
CA LEU A 95 -6.71 -19.74 -1.50
C LEU A 95 -5.76 -20.79 -2.08
N GLY A 96 -4.68 -21.11 -1.35
CA GLY A 96 -3.61 -21.97 -1.82
C GLY A 96 -2.56 -21.21 -2.64
N ARG A 97 -1.33 -21.73 -2.65
CA ARG A 97 -0.19 -21.11 -3.35
C ARG A 97 -0.45 -20.93 -4.86
N GLU A 98 -1.11 -21.89 -5.49
CA GLU A 98 -1.36 -21.92 -6.94
C GLU A 98 -2.33 -20.83 -7.40
N ALA A 99 -3.25 -20.40 -6.53
CA ALA A 99 -4.19 -19.33 -6.81
C ALA A 99 -3.56 -17.93 -6.65
N MET A 100 -2.39 -17.82 -6.01
CA MET A 100 -1.75 -16.54 -5.73
C MET A 100 -0.85 -16.09 -6.90
N PRO A 101 -1.19 -14.99 -7.58
CA PRO A 101 -0.36 -14.45 -8.67
C PRO A 101 0.99 -13.95 -8.13
N PRO A 102 2.04 -13.89 -8.96
CA PRO A 102 3.29 -13.25 -8.59
C PRO A 102 3.04 -11.75 -8.37
N LEU A 103 3.12 -11.31 -7.11
CA LEU A 103 2.89 -9.93 -6.73
C LEU A 103 4.19 -9.14 -6.73
N LYS A 104 4.09 -7.86 -7.10
CA LYS A 104 5.22 -6.95 -7.10
C LYS A 104 4.91 -5.70 -6.30
N LEU A 105 5.67 -5.48 -5.23
CA LEU A 105 5.51 -4.36 -4.30
C LEU A 105 6.61 -3.34 -4.54
N PHE A 106 6.22 -2.14 -4.93
CA PHE A 106 7.13 -1.01 -5.15
C PHE A 106 7.09 -0.08 -3.95
N TRP A 107 8.21 0.07 -3.25
CA TRP A 107 8.32 0.81 -1.99
C TRP A 107 8.91 2.20 -2.17
N GLU A 108 8.31 3.22 -1.56
CA GLU A 108 8.90 4.56 -1.49
C GLU A 108 10.31 4.51 -0.89
N ARG A 109 10.45 3.76 0.21
CA ARG A 109 11.72 3.45 0.86
C ARG A 109 11.86 1.95 1.00
N GLU A 110 12.95 1.40 0.45
CA GLU A 110 13.17 -0.05 0.45
C GLU A 110 13.27 -0.62 1.87
N ALA A 111 13.80 0.16 2.82
CA ALA A 111 13.88 -0.24 4.23
C ALA A 111 12.51 -0.59 4.85
N PHE A 112 11.41 -0.10 4.30
CA PHE A 112 10.07 -0.45 4.82
C PHE A 112 9.75 -1.93 4.66
N LYS A 113 10.29 -2.61 3.63
CA LYS A 113 10.04 -4.05 3.45
C LYS A 113 10.60 -4.89 4.60
N ASP A 114 11.63 -4.39 5.28
CA ASP A 114 12.31 -5.08 6.37
C ASP A 114 11.62 -4.92 7.73
N LEU A 115 10.64 -4.01 7.86
CA LEU A 115 9.89 -3.78 9.11
C LEU A 115 9.14 -5.02 9.59
N VAL A 116 8.81 -5.95 8.69
CA VAL A 116 8.14 -7.22 9.06
C VAL A 116 9.06 -8.15 9.85
N LYS A 117 10.39 -8.04 9.66
CA LYS A 117 11.38 -8.90 10.31
C LYS A 117 11.47 -8.62 11.80
N GLU A 118 11.24 -7.37 12.22
CA GLU A 118 11.21 -6.99 13.64
C GLU A 118 10.12 -7.75 14.44
N LYS A 119 9.13 -8.31 13.74
CA LYS A 119 8.04 -9.11 14.30
C LYS A 119 8.17 -10.60 14.02
N GLY A 120 9.30 -11.05 13.46
CA GLY A 120 9.52 -12.44 13.08
C GLY A 120 8.62 -12.91 11.93
N LEU A 121 8.16 -11.99 11.08
CA LEU A 121 7.39 -12.31 9.88
C LEU A 121 8.29 -12.32 8.65
N GLU A 122 7.94 -13.16 7.68
CA GLU A 122 8.59 -13.24 6.38
C GLU A 122 7.55 -13.03 5.27
N TRP A 123 7.98 -12.35 4.20
CA TRP A 123 7.13 -12.15 3.04
C TRP A 123 6.94 -13.48 2.29
N PRO A 124 5.72 -13.78 1.79
CA PRO A 124 5.48 -14.97 1.00
C PRO A 124 6.32 -15.03 -0.29
N SER A 125 6.62 -16.23 -0.77
CA SER A 125 7.50 -16.46 -1.93
C SER A 125 6.99 -15.86 -3.26
N PHE A 126 5.69 -15.59 -3.41
CA PHE A 126 5.15 -14.88 -4.58
C PHE A 126 5.36 -13.38 -4.55
N VAL A 127 5.80 -12.81 -3.43
CA VAL A 127 5.96 -11.38 -3.27
C VAL A 127 7.37 -10.97 -3.64
N SER A 128 7.47 -10.16 -4.69
CA SER A 128 8.72 -9.50 -5.09
C SER A 128 8.69 -8.02 -4.67
N HIS A 129 9.86 -7.47 -4.39
CA HIS A 129 10.02 -6.11 -3.87
C HIS A 129 10.94 -5.31 -4.78
N ASP A 130 10.53 -4.08 -5.10
CA ASP A 130 11.33 -3.14 -5.87
C ASP A 130 11.19 -1.71 -5.34
N LYS A 131 12.07 -0.82 -5.80
CA LYS A 131 12.02 0.59 -5.46
C LYS A 131 10.95 1.32 -6.26
N LEU A 132 10.11 2.09 -5.57
CA LEU A 132 9.16 2.99 -6.19
C LEU A 132 9.87 4.26 -6.65
N VAL A 133 9.70 4.62 -7.93
CA VAL A 133 10.24 5.85 -8.49
C VAL A 133 9.12 6.89 -8.54
N LEU A 134 9.27 7.97 -7.79
CA LEU A 134 8.31 9.08 -7.73
C LEU A 134 8.88 10.35 -8.39
N ARG A 135 8.08 11.06 -9.19
CA ARG A 135 8.36 12.42 -9.65
C ARG A 135 7.80 13.41 -8.64
N LYS A 136 8.62 14.36 -8.18
CA LYS A 136 8.24 15.38 -7.19
C LYS A 136 7.61 14.75 -5.91
N GLY A 137 8.01 13.53 -5.56
CA GLY A 137 7.50 12.82 -4.37
C GLY A 137 6.05 12.37 -4.43
N ILE A 138 5.32 12.56 -5.54
CA ILE A 138 3.86 12.31 -5.58
C ILE A 138 3.47 11.44 -6.78
N THR A 139 4.03 11.69 -7.98
CA THR A 139 3.61 10.99 -9.20
C THR A 139 4.43 9.73 -9.44
N ILE A 140 3.77 8.57 -9.52
CA ILE A 140 4.42 7.29 -9.85
C ILE A 140 5.01 7.35 -11.27
N LYS A 141 6.29 7.02 -11.38
CA LYS A 141 7.04 6.92 -12.64
C LYS A 141 7.48 5.50 -12.97
N THR A 142 7.31 4.56 -12.05
CA THR A 142 7.64 3.16 -12.27
C THR A 142 6.87 2.65 -13.49
N PRO A 143 7.55 2.33 -14.61
CA PRO A 143 6.90 2.06 -15.89
C PRO A 143 5.96 0.85 -15.84
N GLU A 144 6.28 -0.14 -15.01
CA GLU A 144 5.48 -1.36 -14.81
C GLU A 144 4.13 -1.12 -14.15
N CYS A 145 3.96 0.01 -13.46
CA CYS A 145 2.70 0.35 -12.78
C CYS A 145 1.96 1.49 -13.49
N LEU A 146 2.43 1.93 -14.66
CA LEU A 146 1.67 2.83 -15.53
C LEU A 146 0.70 1.99 -16.37
N PRO A 147 -0.56 2.44 -16.55
CA PRO A 147 -1.44 1.78 -17.50
C PRO A 147 -0.75 1.78 -18.85
N HIS A 148 -0.62 0.60 -19.48
CA HIS A 148 -0.11 0.50 -20.84
C HIS A 148 -0.84 1.52 -21.70
N SER A 149 -0.12 2.56 -22.12
CA SER A 149 -0.63 3.50 -23.10
C SER A 149 -0.74 2.68 -24.37
N THR A 150 -1.95 2.23 -24.71
CA THR A 150 -2.22 1.55 -25.96
C THR A 150 -1.63 2.43 -27.07
N PRO A 151 -0.65 1.96 -27.85
CA PRO A 151 -0.17 2.75 -28.97
C PRO A 151 -1.37 2.98 -29.88
N LEU A 152 -1.69 4.26 -30.12
CA LEU A 152 -2.62 4.66 -31.15
C LEU A 152 -2.09 4.08 -32.47
N THR A 153 -2.74 3.03 -32.96
CA THR A 153 -2.49 2.46 -34.27
C THR A 153 -2.75 3.56 -35.28
N LEU A 154 -1.67 4.16 -35.80
CA LEU A 154 -1.71 5.06 -36.95
C LEU A 154 -2.38 4.28 -38.08
N GLY A 155 -3.54 4.75 -38.51
CA GLY A 155 -4.28 4.18 -39.63
C GLY A 155 -3.42 4.23 -40.89
N THR A 156 -3.03 3.05 -41.38
CA THR A 156 -2.48 2.90 -42.72
C THR A 156 -3.60 3.15 -43.71
N THR A 157 -3.72 4.38 -44.22
CA THR A 157 -4.55 4.68 -45.38
C THR A 157 -3.91 4.01 -46.60
N SER A 158 -4.43 2.83 -46.94
CA SER A 158 -4.17 2.17 -48.22
C SER A 158 -4.88 2.95 -49.33
N GLN A 159 -4.15 3.77 -50.07
CA GLN A 159 -4.63 4.27 -51.37
C GLN A 159 -4.55 3.13 -52.38
N GLN A 160 -5.71 2.67 -52.87
CA GLN A 160 -5.80 1.89 -54.12
C GLN A 160 -5.73 2.85 -55.32
N PRO A 161 -5.04 2.48 -56.42
CA PRO A 161 -5.16 3.20 -57.68
C PRO A 161 -6.45 2.77 -58.40
N VAL A 162 -7.19 3.75 -58.89
CA VAL A 162 -8.31 3.58 -59.82
C VAL A 162 -7.73 3.28 -61.21
N VAL A 163 -8.21 2.21 -61.84
CA VAL A 163 -8.01 1.90 -63.26
C VAL A 163 -9.13 2.55 -64.06
#